data_AF-A0A9C9JP86-F1
#
_entry.id   AF-A0A9C9JP86-F1
#
_cell.length_a   1.000
_cell.length_b   1.000
_cell.length_c   1.000
_cell.angle_alpha   90.00
_cell.angle_beta   90.00
_cell.angle_gamma   90.00
#
_symmetry.space_group_name_H-M   'P 1'
#
loop_
_entity.id
_entity.type
_entity.pdbx_description
1 polymer ?
#
loop_
_entity_poly.entity_id
_entity_poly.type
_entity_poly.pdbx_seq_one_letter_code
_entity_poly.pdbx_strand_id
1 'polypeptide(L)' 'MRDPLHGYLGLGSNLGNRLLNLQEAVDRLNATREMQLDRVSPVYESPAHGYQSPNAYLNAVLEVHW' A
#
# COMPACT_ATOMS: atom_id res chain seq x y z
N MET A 1 -12.93 -13.41 -23.95
CA MET A 1 -12.34 -13.29 -22.60
C MET A 1 -12.26 -11.81 -22.29
N ARG A 2 -12.67 -11.35 -21.10
CA ARG A 2 -12.44 -9.96 -20.71
C ARG A 2 -10.98 -9.81 -20.33
N ASP A 3 -10.38 -8.68 -20.67
CA ASP A 3 -9.06 -8.33 -20.16
C ASP A 3 -9.12 -8.28 -18.62
N PRO A 4 -8.03 -8.65 -17.92
CA PRO A 4 -7.95 -8.53 -16.48
C PRO A 4 -8.27 -7.10 -16.05
N LEU A 5 -9.01 -6.94 -14.97
CA LEU A 5 -9.17 -5.60 -14.40
C LEU A 5 -7.84 -5.23 -13.74
N HIS A 6 -7.36 -4.01 -14.00
CA HIS A 6 -6.17 -3.48 -13.36
C HIS A 6 -6.54 -2.36 -12.38
N GLY A 7 -5.80 -2.27 -11.28
CA GLY A 7 -6.04 -1.28 -10.24
C GLY A 7 -4.75 -0.85 -9.54
N TYR A 8 -4.86 0.28 -8.84
CA TYR A 8 -3.81 0.81 -8.00
C TYR A 8 -4.34 1.06 -6.59
N LEU A 9 -3.62 0.56 -5.59
CA LEU A 9 -3.97 0.69 -4.17
C LEU A 9 -2.95 1.57 -3.46
N GLY A 10 -3.41 2.62 -2.78
CA GLY A 10 -2.56 3.44 -1.91
C GLY A 10 -2.49 2.87 -0.50
N LEU A 11 -1.27 2.68 0.02
CA LEU A 11 -1.02 2.31 1.41
C LEU A 11 -0.42 3.50 2.18
N GLY A 12 -0.77 3.61 3.47
CA GLY A 12 -0.24 4.63 4.36
C GLY A 12 -0.20 4.15 5.82
N SER A 13 0.92 4.39 6.52
CA SER A 13 1.05 4.10 7.96
C SER A 13 1.83 5.17 8.69
N ASN A 14 1.28 5.71 9.78
CA ASN A 14 1.92 6.73 10.62
C ASN A 14 2.02 6.37 12.11
N LEU A 15 1.65 5.15 12.51
CA LEU A 15 1.68 4.69 13.89
C LEU A 15 2.46 3.38 14.02
N GLY A 16 3.14 3.20 15.16
CA GLY A 16 3.91 1.98 15.44
C GLY A 16 5.06 1.74 14.45
N ASN A 17 5.31 0.48 14.10
CA ASN A 17 6.32 0.13 13.10
C ASN A 17 5.75 0.30 11.69
N ARG A 18 5.82 1.54 11.19
CA ARG A 18 5.23 1.97 9.91
C ARG A 18 5.66 1.09 8.73
N LEU A 19 6.96 0.75 8.64
CA LEU A 19 7.47 -0.07 7.55
C LEU A 19 6.96 -1.51 7.63
N LEU A 20 6.95 -2.10 8.84
CA LEU A 20 6.41 -3.43 9.05
C LEU A 20 4.91 -3.48 8.74
N ASN A 21 4.15 -2.45 9.12
CA ASN A 21 2.73 -2.36 8.79
C ASN A 21 2.49 -2.35 7.27
N LEU A 22 3.30 -1.60 6.51
CA LEU A 22 3.22 -1.60 5.05
C LEU A 22 3.58 -2.98 4.47
N GLN A 23 4.67 -3.59 4.94
CA GLN A 23 5.11 -4.91 4.46
C GLN A 23 4.06 -5.99 4.74
N GLU A 24 3.50 -6.03 5.95
CA GLU A 24 2.46 -6.99 6.33
C GLU A 24 1.19 -6.81 5.47
N ALA A 25 0.83 -5.56 5.13
CA ALA A 25 -0.29 -5.31 4.24
C ALA A 25 -0.03 -5.86 2.83
N VAL A 26 1.19 -5.67 2.29
CA VAL A 26 1.61 -6.23 1.00
C VAL A 26 1.56 -7.76 1.04
N ASP A 27 2.13 -8.37 2.07
CA ASP A 27 2.21 -9.83 2.21
C ASP A 27 0.82 -10.46 2.29
N ARG A 28 -0.10 -9.86 3.06
CA ARG A 28 -1.49 -10.33 3.18
C ARG A 28 -2.28 -10.17 1.90
N LEU A 29 -2.13 -9.05 1.19
CA LEU A 29 -2.78 -8.82 -0.10
C LEU A 29 -2.29 -9.81 -1.15
N ASN A 30 -0.98 -10.05 -1.19
CA ASN A 30 -0.36 -11.02 -2.11
C ASN A 30 -0.75 -12.48 -1.80
N ALA A 31 -1.18 -12.77 -0.56
CA ALA A 31 -1.65 -14.10 -0.18
C ALA A 31 -3.12 -14.38 -0.59
N THR A 32 -3.84 -13.38 -1.10
CA THR A 32 -5.23 -13.57 -1.59
C THR A 32 -5.24 -14.27 -2.95
N ARG A 33 -6.27 -15.07 -3.24
CA ARG A 33 -6.36 -15.82 -4.51
C ARG A 33 -7.03 -15.01 -5.61
N GLU A 34 -7.86 -14.06 -5.20
CA GLU A 34 -8.73 -13.27 -6.05
C GLU A 34 -7.99 -12.13 -6.75
N MET A 35 -6.79 -11.77 -6.28
CA MET A 35 -6.00 -10.64 -6.77
C MET A 35 -4.54 -11.04 -6.88
N GLN A 36 -3.84 -10.51 -7.88
CA GLN A 36 -2.40 -10.66 -8.04
C GLN A 36 -1.71 -9.31 -7.88
N LEU A 37 -0.53 -9.32 -7.24
CA LEU A 37 0.31 -8.14 -7.08
C LEU A 37 1.35 -8.08 -8.21
N ASP A 38 1.33 -7.01 -8.98
CA ASP A 38 2.23 -6.83 -10.12
C ASP A 38 3.51 -6.07 -9.73
N ARG A 39 3.33 -4.93 -9.05
CA ARG A 39 4.43 -4.04 -8.67
C ARG A 39 4.16 -3.31 -7.36
N VAL A 40 5.25 -2.95 -6.69
CA VAL A 40 5.25 -2.12 -5.48
C VAL A 40 6.15 -0.92 -5.74
N SER A 41 5.65 0.28 -5.44
CA SER A 41 6.46 1.49 -5.53
C SER A 41 7.56 1.52 -4.44
N PRO A 42 8.56 2.42 -4.55
CA PRO A 42 9.34 2.80 -3.39
C PRO A 42 8.44 3.34 -2.26
N VAL A 43 8.96 3.29 -1.04
CA VAL A 43 8.30 3.89 0.14
C VAL A 43 8.71 5.35 0.25
N TYR A 44 7.73 6.23 0.43
CA TYR A 44 7.94 7.66 0.60
C TYR A 44 7.44 8.13 1.95
N GLU A 45 8.19 9.02 2.60
CA GLU A 45 7.77 9.67 3.84
C GLU A 45 7.11 11.02 3.54
N SER A 46 5.97 11.31 4.17
CA SER A 46 5.30 12.61 4.06
C SER A 46 4.60 13.03 5.37
N PRO A 47 4.41 14.34 5.61
CA PRO A 47 3.58 14.81 6.72
C PRO A 47 2.12 14.37 6.58
N ALA A 48 1.39 14.35 7.70
CA ALA A 48 -0.06 14.18 7.67
C ALA A 48 -0.73 15.33 6.87
N HIS A 49 -1.72 14.98 6.07
CA HIS A 49 -2.52 15.95 5.32
C HIS A 49 -3.93 16.03 5.88
N GLY A 50 -4.50 17.24 5.94
CA GLY A 50 -5.85 17.50 6.43
C GLY A 50 -6.00 17.62 7.96
N TYR A 51 -4.98 17.27 8.73
CA TYR A 51 -4.95 17.47 10.19
C TYR A 51 -3.51 17.52 10.73
N GLN A 52 -3.34 18.05 11.94
CA GLN A 52 -2.04 18.07 12.61
C GLN A 52 -1.74 16.72 13.26
N SER A 53 -0.57 16.16 12.97
CA SER A 53 -0.07 14.94 13.60
C SER A 53 1.41 15.11 13.92
N PRO A 54 1.89 14.63 15.09
CA PRO A 54 3.32 14.58 15.38
C PRO A 54 4.06 13.51 14.55
N ASN A 55 3.33 12.59 13.90
CA ASN A 55 3.91 11.46 13.20
C ASN A 55 3.81 11.62 11.67
N ALA A 56 4.93 11.43 10.98
CA ALA A 56 4.96 11.31 9.53
C ALA A 56 4.40 9.97 9.04
N TYR A 57 3.78 9.96 7.87
CA TYR A 57 3.35 8.76 7.17
C TYR A 57 4.48 8.17 6.35
N LEU A 58 4.60 6.84 6.34
CA LEU A 58 5.18 6.12 5.21
C LEU A 58 4.04 5.74 4.26
N ASN A 59 4.24 5.97 2.97
CA ASN A 59 3.26 5.70 1.91
C ASN A 59 3.90 4.88 0.78
N ALA A 60 3.10 4.02 0.16
CA ALA A 60 3.47 3.25 -1.02
C ALA A 60 2.23 3.02 -1.91
N VAL A 61 2.46 2.65 -3.16
CA VAL A 61 1.40 2.28 -4.12
C VAL A 61 1.64 0.86 -4.59
N LEU A 62 0.58 0.07 -4.65
CA LEU A 62 0.56 -1.27 -5.24
C LEU A 62 -0.17 -1.23 -6.58
N GLU A 63 0.38 -1.90 -7.57
CA GLU A 63 -0.35 -2.24 -8.81
C GLU A 63 -0.83 -3.68 -8.73
N VAL A 64 -2.09 -3.89 -9.08
CA VAL A 64 -2.76 -5.19 -8.95
C VAL A 64 -3.65 -5.49 -10.14
N HIS A 65 -3.95 -6.77 -10.35
CA HIS A 65 -4.96 -7.22 -11.30
C HIS A 65 -5.85 -8.35 -10.74
N TRP A 66 -7.03 -8.51 -11.37
CA TRP A 66 -8.06 -9.52 -11.09
C TRP A 66 -8.45 -10.29 -12.36
#